data_AF-A0A4R8FD72-F1
#
_entry.id   AF-A0A4R8FD72-F1
#
_cell.length_a   1.000
_cell.length_b   1.000
_cell.length_c   1.000
_cell.angle_alpha   90.00
_cell.angle_beta   90.00
_cell.angle_gamma   90.00
#
_symmetry.space_group_name_H-M   'P 1'
#
loop_
_entity.id
_entity.type
_entity.pdbx_description
1 polymer ?
#
loop_
_entity_poly.entity_id
_entity_poly.type
_entity_poly.pdbx_seq_one_letter_code
_entity_poly.pdbx_strand_id
1 'polypeptide(L)' 'MLFAGIDRTRKFAVTQLVEKADGKTAREVLQHMLEAVPYQVHTVLTDRAIGAPLV' A
#
# COMPACT_ATOMS: atom_id res chain seq x y z
N MET A 1 5.22 9.92 7.66
CA MET A 1 4.13 9.76 6.66
C MET A 1 3.42 8.44 6.91
N LEU A 2 2.09 8.43 6.82
CA LEU A 2 1.27 7.24 7.07
C LEU A 2 0.89 6.59 5.74
N PHE A 3 1.17 5.30 5.61
CA PHE A 3 0.62 4.47 4.55
C PHE A 3 -0.53 3.63 5.11
N ALA A 4 -1.62 3.54 4.36
CA ALA A 4 -2.80 2.76 4.73
C ALA A 4 -3.25 1.90 3.55
N GLY A 5 -3.39 0.60 3.78
CA GLY A 5 -4.04 -0.35 2.87
C GLY A 5 -5.37 -0.77 3.46
N ILE A 6 -6.46 -0.64 2.70
CA ILE A 6 -7.80 -1.03 3.14
C ILE A 6 -8.24 -2.25 2.33
N ASP A 7 -8.55 -3.34 3.01
CA ASP A 7 -9.14 -4.50 2.36
C ASP A 7 -10.64 -4.26 2.08
N ARG A 8 -10.99 -4.25 0.79
CA ARG A 8 -12.36 -3.97 0.32
C ARG A 8 -13.38 -5.05 0.74
N THR A 9 -12.94 -6.29 0.94
CA THR A 9 -13.81 -7.45 1.15
C THR A 9 -13.94 -7.78 2.64
N ARG A 10 -12.82 -7.82 3.37
CA ARG A 10 -12.73 -8.19 4.78
C ARG A 10 -12.78 -7.01 5.74
N LYS A 11 -12.85 -5.78 5.22
CA LYS A 11 -13.12 -4.54 5.96
C LYS A 11 -12.13 -4.24 7.09
N PHE A 12 -10.87 -4.62 6.93
CA PHE A 12 -9.79 -4.20 7.85
C PHE A 12 -8.80 -3.28 7.14
N ALA A 13 -8.01 -2.57 7.94
CA ALA A 13 -6.93 -1.72 7.47
C ALA A 13 -5.59 -2.18 8.03
N VAL A 14 -4.56 -2.13 7.18
CA VAL A 14 -3.16 -2.27 7.59
C VAL A 14 -2.52 -0.90 7.45
N THR A 15 -1.81 -0.45 8.47
CA THR A 15 -1.16 0.86 8.48
C THR A 15 0.29 0.75 8.87
N GLN A 16 1.16 1.50 8.19
CA GLN A 16 2.57 1.60 8.53
C GLN A 16 3.00 3.06 8.57
N LEU A 17 3.65 3.44 9.68
CA LEU A 17 4.28 4.75 9.82
C LEU A 17 5.72 4.67 9.34
N VAL A 18 6.10 5.59 8.45
CA VAL A 18 7.46 5.70 7.94
C VAL A 18 7.93 7.15 8.03
N GLU A 19 9.24 7.36 8.02
CA GLU A 19 9.81 8.70 8.09
C GLU A 19 9.50 9.52 6.82
N LYS A 20 9.63 8.91 5.64
CA LYS A 20 9.43 9.53 4.32
C LYS A 20 8.63 8.63 3.38
N ALA A 21 7.80 9.23 2.52
CA ALA A 21 7.13 8.52 1.43
C ALA A 21 7.86 8.76 0.11
N ASP A 22 8.90 7.98 -0.12
CA ASP A 22 9.52 7.85 -1.44
C ASP A 22 9.15 6.50 -2.08
N GLY A 23 9.49 6.33 -3.36
CA GLY A 23 9.10 5.15 -4.12
C GLY A 23 9.70 3.84 -3.58
N LYS A 24 10.89 3.89 -2.95
CA LYS A 24 11.50 2.71 -2.34
C LYS A 24 10.72 2.30 -1.10
N THR A 25 10.46 3.26 -0.20
CA THR A 25 9.67 3.02 1.00
C THR A 25 8.25 2.58 0.66
N ALA A 26 7.61 3.15 -0.37
CA ALA A 26 6.28 2.73 -0.81
C ALA A 26 6.25 1.26 -1.26
N ARG A 27 7.28 0.80 -1.98
CA ARG A 27 7.41 -0.60 -2.38
C ARG A 27 7.58 -1.53 -1.18
N GLU A 28 8.46 -1.17 -0.24
CA GLU A 28 8.70 -1.96 0.97
C GLU A 28 7.44 -2.06 1.85
N VAL A 29 6.74 -0.94 2.04
CA VAL A 29 5.46 -0.91 2.76
C VAL A 29 4.43 -1.79 2.08
N LEU A 30 4.32 -1.74 0.74
CA LEU A 30 3.40 -2.60 0.01
C LEU A 30 3.72 -4.08 0.23
N GLN A 31 5.00 -4.48 0.19
CA GLN A 31 5.41 -5.86 0.46
C GLN A 31 4.99 -6.31 1.87
N HIS A 32 5.24 -5.50 2.90
CA HIS A 32 4.81 -5.82 4.27
C HIS A 32 3.29 -5.95 4.39
N MET A 33 2.52 -5.08 3.72
CA MET A 33 1.06 -5.17 3.72
C MET A 33 0.54 -6.46 3.07
N LEU A 34 1.20 -6.91 1.99
CA LEU A 34 0.86 -8.17 1.32
C LEU A 34 1.19 -9.40 2.18
N GLU A 35 2.29 -9.36 2.93
CA GLU A 35 2.69 -10.43 3.86
C GLU A 35 1.79 -10.49 5.11
N ALA A 36 1.21 -9.36 5.51
CA ALA A 36 0.36 -9.28 6.69
C ALA A 36 -0.99 -10.00 6.54
N VAL A 37 -1.39 -10.35 5.31
CA VAL A 37 -2.68 -10.98 5.02
C VAL A 37 -2.50 -12.47 4.67
N PRO A 38 -3.32 -13.38 5.22
CA PRO A 38 -3.13 -14.83 5.02
C PRO A 38 -3.72 -15.31 3.68
N TYR A 39 -3.66 -14.49 2.64
CA TYR A 39 -4.22 -14.78 1.32
C TYR A 39 -3.51 -14.00 0.23
N GLN A 40 -3.60 -14.50 -1.00
CA GLN A 40 -3.03 -13.82 -2.15
C GLN A 40 -3.90 -12.62 -2.56
N VAL A 41 -3.31 -11.44 -2.50
CA VAL A 41 -3.89 -10.23 -3.09
C VAL A 41 -3.61 -10.23 -4.59
N HIS A 42 -4.66 -10.08 -5.40
CA HIS A 42 -4.55 -10.12 -6.86
C HIS A 42 -4.55 -8.72 -7.48
N THR A 43 -5.14 -7.74 -6.80
CA THR A 43 -5.28 -6.37 -7.28
C THR A 43 -5.05 -5.40 -6.14
N VAL A 44 -4.22 -4.40 -6.38
CA VAL A 44 -4.02 -3.26 -5.50
C VAL A 44 -4.51 -2.02 -6.25
N LEU A 45 -5.42 -1.27 -5.64
CA LEU A 45 -5.87 0.02 -6.15
C LEU A 45 -5.16 1.11 -5.35
N THR A 46 -4.29 1.86 -6.00
CA THR A 46 -3.71 3.09 -5.45
C THR A 46 -4.42 4.29 -6.05
N ASP A 47 -4.52 5.36 -5.28
CA ASP A 47 -4.88 6.64 -5.86
C ASP A 47 -3.76 7.06 -6.80
N ARG A 48 -4.15 7.54 -7.98
CA ARG A 48 -3.18 8.15 -8.89
C ARG A 48 -2.80 9.50 -8.30
N ALA A 49 -1.62 9.59 -7.70
CA ALA A 49 -1.07 10.89 -7.33
C ALA A 49 -1.07 11.78 -8.58
N ILE A 50 -1.67 12.97 -8.50
CA ILE A 50 -1.52 14.00 -9.54
C ILE A 50 -0.01 14.26 -9.69
N GLY A 51 0.58 13.79 -10.80
CA GLY A 51 2.02 13.88 -11.08
C GLY A 51 2.79 12.56 -11.24
N ALA A 52 2.17 11.38 -11.04
CA ALA A 52 2.83 10.11 -11.39
C ALA A 52 2.93 9.95 -12.94
N PRO A 53 4.10 9.63 -13.51
CA PRO A 53 4.24 9.44 -14.94
C PRO A 53 3.27 8.36 -15.43
N LEU A 54 2.64 8.60 -16.58
CA LEU A 54 1.96 7.56 -17.34
C LEU A 54 3.04 6.59 -17.83
N VAL A 55 3.28 5.53 -17.07
CA VAL A 55 3.88 4.30 -17.57
C VAL A 55 2.89 3.17 -17.37
#